data_AF-A0A0C4F6J5-F1
#
_entry.id   AF-A0A0C4F6J5-F1
#
_cell.length_a   1.000
_cell.length_b   1.000
_cell.length_c   1.000
_cell.angle_alpha   90.00
_cell.angle_beta   90.00
_cell.angle_gamma   90.00
#
_symmetry.space_group_name_H-M   'P 1'
#
loop_
_entity.id
_entity.type
_entity.pdbx_description
1 polymer ?
#
loop_
_entity_poly.entity_id
_entity_poly.type
_entity_poly.pdbx_seq_one_letter_code
_entity_poly.pdbx_strand_id
1 'polypeptide(L)'
;MTALDVARGTPGSSLRPNSSLVRRFHSCTGQKDKVRLVEDFSDNSFPIISCTMALGMGQKWSRVRCVIQMGRAEPSAICQMIGRCGQDGRRGLAIIFVEKTRKGGKNSVSAFNSTIRQTDNDRMDALAVTPCCLRTVFAIDNASVFSFMGGGIHEDVLLIPVFTLIFLRLGYVPLSLEDPSYIREKAREGTSLFPTCDCSNCMPEAACGMMNNMKNMTAENMDEFMTTNWPGQNIKKRKNNKRTHPGEDAGDAKRIKLSASLTAKLTDELRSTFAILFKHIYPNPSLFGPEDLFGEVELQAIVDRFGLIGSVAILRKTIGGQTITGQLEALQKIIDRFAKEVMATETQQEMELCYEEERVAEAKRVEEEEKRARELEAERITKEIEDNRKRAEQEHKRGEEAWKAEQALHMSMLVKLAGEEAERRGVESIHRGR
;
A
#
# COMPACT_ATOMS: atom_id res chain seq x y z
N MET A 1 -12.79 6.24 -10.28
CA MET A 1 -13.94 5.60 -10.96
C MET A 1 -14.19 4.20 -10.44
N THR A 2 -13.17 3.33 -10.35
CA THR A 2 -13.28 2.00 -9.72
C THR A 2 -13.90 2.03 -8.32
N ALA A 3 -13.58 3.04 -7.49
CA ALA A 3 -14.20 3.21 -6.18
C ALA A 3 -15.75 3.37 -6.23
N LEU A 4 -16.29 4.03 -7.27
CA LEU A 4 -17.73 4.16 -7.47
C LEU A 4 -18.35 2.81 -7.86
N ASP A 5 -17.69 2.08 -8.77
CA ASP A 5 -18.14 0.76 -9.20
C ASP A 5 -18.17 -0.24 -8.03
N VAL A 6 -17.12 -0.24 -7.20
CA VAL A 6 -17.04 -1.08 -5.99
C VAL A 6 -18.12 -0.69 -4.99
N ALA A 7 -18.30 0.60 -4.70
CA ALA A 7 -19.32 1.07 -3.76
C ALA A 7 -20.75 0.72 -4.22
N ARG A 8 -20.97 0.58 -5.52
CA ARG A 8 -22.26 0.24 -6.12
C ARG A 8 -22.44 -1.25 -6.42
N GLY A 9 -21.40 -2.07 -6.25
CA GLY A 9 -21.44 -3.48 -6.65
C GLY A 9 -21.59 -3.67 -8.17
N THR A 10 -21.13 -2.72 -8.98
CA THR A 10 -21.21 -2.77 -10.45
C THR A 10 -19.84 -2.60 -11.12
N PRO A 11 -18.93 -3.60 -11.02
CA PRO A 11 -17.59 -3.54 -11.61
C PRO A 11 -17.61 -3.19 -13.10
N GLY A 12 -16.84 -2.17 -13.51
CA GLY A 12 -16.70 -1.76 -14.91
C GLY A 12 -17.87 -0.96 -15.48
N SER A 13 -18.93 -0.70 -14.71
CA SER A 13 -20.06 0.13 -15.17
C SER A 13 -19.62 1.56 -15.53
N SER A 14 -18.69 2.13 -14.76
CA SER A 14 -18.10 3.45 -15.01
C SER A 14 -17.19 3.55 -16.24
N LEU A 15 -16.89 2.43 -16.92
CA LEU A 15 -16.18 2.40 -18.20
C LEU A 15 -17.14 2.51 -19.40
N ARG A 16 -18.45 2.26 -19.20
CA ARG A 16 -19.45 2.34 -20.26
C ARG A 16 -19.70 3.81 -20.64
N PRO A 17 -19.62 4.19 -21.93
CA PRO A 17 -19.86 5.58 -22.37
C PRO A 17 -21.22 6.13 -21.92
N ASN A 18 -22.27 5.30 -21.99
CA ASN A 18 -23.64 5.64 -21.61
C ASN A 18 -24.01 5.10 -20.21
N SER A 19 -23.07 5.10 -19.28
CA SER A 19 -23.39 4.71 -17.89
C SER A 19 -24.52 5.58 -17.33
N SER A 20 -25.47 4.96 -16.64
CA SER A 20 -26.57 5.64 -15.95
C SER A 20 -26.15 6.29 -14.63
N LEU A 21 -24.94 5.97 -14.15
CA LEU A 21 -24.41 6.52 -12.89
C LEU A 21 -23.43 7.67 -13.16
N VAL A 22 -22.40 7.39 -13.96
CA VAL A 22 -21.27 8.30 -14.08
C VAL A 22 -20.66 8.29 -15.47
N ARG A 23 -20.48 9.49 -16.05
CA ARG A 23 -19.90 9.65 -17.39
C ARG A 23 -18.68 10.56 -17.36
N ARG A 24 -17.80 10.40 -18.36
CA ARG A 24 -16.49 11.07 -18.42
C ARG A 24 -16.52 12.28 -19.34
N PHE A 25 -16.04 13.40 -18.84
CA PHE A 25 -15.86 14.65 -19.58
C PHE A 25 -14.37 15.04 -19.55
N HIS A 26 -13.61 14.55 -20.52
CA HIS A 26 -12.17 14.79 -20.63
C HIS A 26 -11.81 15.41 -22.00
N SER A 27 -10.56 15.84 -22.14
CA SER A 27 -10.05 16.37 -23.41
C SER A 27 -10.22 15.37 -24.56
N CYS A 28 -9.99 14.08 -24.29
CA CYS A 28 -10.14 12.98 -25.26
C CYS A 28 -11.60 12.55 -25.53
N THR A 29 -12.60 13.10 -24.83
CA THR A 29 -14.01 12.84 -25.15
C THR A 29 -14.37 13.53 -26.47
N GLY A 30 -14.96 12.78 -27.42
CA GLY A 30 -15.39 13.31 -28.70
C GLY A 30 -16.40 14.44 -28.56
N GLN A 31 -16.40 15.40 -29.49
CA GLN A 31 -17.24 16.60 -29.36
C GLN A 31 -18.74 16.26 -29.33
N LYS A 32 -19.19 15.28 -30.12
CA LYS A 32 -20.58 14.79 -30.11
C LYS A 32 -20.96 14.19 -28.77
N ASP A 33 -20.05 13.42 -28.15
CA ASP A 33 -20.27 12.82 -26.84
C ASP A 33 -20.32 13.88 -25.73
N LYS A 34 -19.54 14.96 -25.84
CA LYS A 34 -19.60 16.09 -24.89
C LYS A 34 -20.98 16.78 -24.94
N VAL A 35 -21.50 17.04 -26.13
CA VAL A 35 -22.83 17.65 -26.31
C VAL A 35 -23.91 16.74 -25.74
N ARG A 36 -23.93 15.47 -26.13
CA ARG A 36 -24.89 14.48 -25.62
C ARG A 36 -24.81 14.31 -24.11
N LEU A 37 -23.61 14.32 -23.54
CA LEU A 37 -23.42 14.22 -22.09
C LEU A 37 -24.03 15.43 -21.37
N VAL A 38 -23.87 16.64 -21.90
CA VAL A 38 -24.48 17.87 -21.34
C VAL A 38 -26.00 17.83 -21.44
N GLU A 39 -26.54 17.36 -22.57
CA GLU A 39 -27.99 17.16 -22.76
C GLU A 39 -28.53 16.12 -21.78
N ASP A 40 -28.00 14.89 -21.78
CA ASP A 40 -28.42 13.80 -20.90
C ASP A 40 -28.28 14.19 -19.41
N PHE A 41 -27.28 15.00 -19.05
CA PHE A 41 -27.13 15.52 -17.69
C PHE A 41 -28.18 16.58 -17.38
N SER A 42 -28.51 17.47 -18.32
CA SER A 42 -29.61 18.43 -18.14
C SER A 42 -30.95 17.69 -17.95
N ASP A 43 -31.14 16.58 -18.66
CA ASP A 43 -32.35 15.75 -18.62
C ASP A 43 -32.41 14.78 -17.42
N ASN A 44 -31.52 14.91 -16.45
CA ASN A 44 -31.48 14.08 -15.24
C ASN A 44 -31.24 12.58 -15.52
N SER A 45 -30.68 12.22 -16.69
CA SER A 45 -30.46 10.81 -17.09
C SER A 45 -29.38 10.10 -16.29
N PHE A 46 -28.42 10.85 -15.72
CA PHE A 46 -27.40 10.33 -14.82
C PHE A 46 -26.93 11.41 -13.82
N PRO A 47 -26.46 11.02 -12.62
CA PRO A 47 -26.15 11.98 -11.54
C PRO A 47 -24.70 12.49 -11.47
N ILE A 48 -23.70 11.78 -12.00
CA ILE A 48 -22.29 12.12 -11.76
C ILE A 48 -21.54 12.37 -13.07
N ILE A 49 -20.80 13.48 -13.12
CA ILE A 49 -19.81 13.74 -14.17
C ILE A 49 -18.42 13.60 -13.56
N SER A 50 -17.57 12.77 -14.16
CA SER A 50 -16.15 12.74 -13.87
C SER A 50 -15.43 13.57 -14.92
N CYS A 51 -14.75 14.64 -14.51
CA CYS A 51 -14.08 15.55 -15.43
C CYS A 51 -12.68 15.88 -14.96
N THR A 52 -11.84 16.31 -15.90
CA THR A 52 -10.63 17.08 -15.57
C THR A 52 -10.97 18.58 -15.57
N MET A 53 -9.97 19.44 -15.47
CA MET A 53 -10.12 20.89 -15.71
C MET A 53 -10.76 21.25 -17.06
N ALA A 54 -10.92 20.27 -17.96
CA ALA A 54 -11.59 20.41 -19.25
C ALA A 54 -13.11 20.65 -19.17
N LEU A 55 -13.75 20.58 -17.98
CA LEU A 55 -15.15 20.97 -17.81
C LEU A 55 -15.28 22.48 -18.09
N GLY A 56 -15.57 22.80 -19.36
CA GLY A 56 -15.22 24.07 -20.00
C GLY A 56 -15.71 25.34 -19.32
N MET A 57 -14.95 26.43 -19.54
CA MET A 57 -15.41 27.80 -19.39
C MET A 57 -16.55 28.06 -20.40
N GLY A 58 -17.65 28.70 -19.98
CA GLY A 58 -18.76 29.08 -20.86
C GLY A 58 -19.98 28.14 -20.94
N GLN A 59 -19.98 26.98 -20.27
CA GLN A 59 -21.17 26.12 -20.13
C GLN A 59 -21.86 26.33 -18.77
N LYS A 60 -23.19 26.43 -18.76
CA LYS A 60 -24.01 26.58 -17.55
C LYS A 60 -24.31 25.20 -16.98
N TRP A 61 -23.90 24.96 -15.74
CA TRP A 61 -24.06 23.67 -15.05
C TRP A 61 -25.05 23.81 -13.89
N SER A 62 -26.26 24.31 -14.17
CA SER A 62 -27.25 24.66 -13.14
C SER A 62 -27.64 23.51 -12.21
N ARG A 63 -27.57 22.26 -12.68
CA ARG A 63 -27.90 21.07 -11.88
C ARG A 63 -26.76 20.64 -10.94
N VAL A 64 -25.55 21.17 -11.09
CA VAL A 64 -24.42 20.81 -10.23
C VAL A 64 -24.65 21.40 -8.84
N ARG A 65 -24.90 20.53 -7.87
CA ARG A 65 -25.06 20.90 -6.45
C ARG A 65 -23.86 20.51 -5.60
N CYS A 66 -23.05 19.55 -6.06
CA CYS A 66 -21.87 19.08 -5.34
C CYS A 66 -20.66 19.02 -6.29
N VAL A 67 -19.52 19.53 -5.85
CA VAL A 67 -18.23 19.41 -6.53
C VAL A 67 -17.25 18.73 -5.59
N ILE A 68 -16.64 17.64 -6.06
CA ILE A 68 -15.63 16.89 -5.31
C ILE A 68 -14.30 17.03 -6.03
N GLN A 69 -13.40 17.80 -5.45
CA GLN A 69 -12.03 17.94 -5.93
C GLN A 69 -11.15 16.87 -5.30
N MET A 70 -10.46 16.11 -6.16
CA MET A 70 -9.54 15.06 -5.77
C MET A 70 -8.11 15.43 -6.18
N GLY A 71 -7.17 15.35 -5.24
CA GLY A 71 -5.75 15.54 -5.51
C GLY A 71 -5.30 17.01 -5.50
N ARG A 72 -4.01 17.20 -5.80
CA ARG A 72 -3.32 18.49 -5.74
C ARG A 72 -3.64 19.32 -6.99
N ALA A 73 -4.11 20.54 -6.80
CA ALA A 73 -4.38 21.49 -7.86
C ALA A 73 -4.21 22.93 -7.35
N GLU A 74 -3.92 23.85 -8.27
CA GLU A 74 -3.79 25.27 -7.97
C GLU A 74 -5.09 25.83 -7.34
N PRO A 75 -5.02 26.70 -6.32
CA PRO A 75 -6.23 27.24 -5.69
C PRO A 75 -7.18 27.94 -6.68
N SER A 76 -6.68 28.67 -7.68
CA SER A 76 -7.48 29.28 -8.76
C SER A 76 -8.32 28.25 -9.50
N ALA A 77 -7.69 27.13 -9.89
CA ALA A 77 -8.34 26.04 -10.60
C ALA A 77 -9.45 25.42 -9.75
N ILE A 78 -9.16 25.19 -8.46
CA ILE A 78 -10.14 24.67 -7.50
C ILE A 78 -11.31 25.66 -7.37
N CYS A 79 -11.02 26.95 -7.22
CA CYS A 79 -12.05 28.00 -7.11
C CYS A 79 -12.98 28.02 -8.34
N GLN A 80 -12.42 27.87 -9.54
CA GLN A 80 -13.22 27.78 -10.76
C GLN A 80 -14.11 26.54 -10.81
N MET A 81 -13.62 25.40 -10.29
CA MET A 81 -14.39 24.16 -10.25
C MET A 81 -15.51 24.23 -9.21
N ILE A 82 -15.22 24.69 -7.99
CA ILE A 82 -16.26 24.81 -6.95
C ILE A 82 -17.30 25.87 -7.32
N GLY A 83 -16.92 26.92 -8.08
CA GLY A 83 -17.85 27.92 -8.62
C GLY A 83 -18.88 27.37 -9.62
N ARG A 84 -18.82 26.08 -9.95
CA ARG A 84 -19.84 25.39 -10.76
C ARG A 84 -21.03 24.92 -9.93
N CYS A 85 -20.88 24.75 -8.61
CA CYS A 85 -22.01 24.39 -7.77
C CYS A 85 -22.85 25.62 -7.40
N GLY A 86 -24.17 25.42 -7.26
CA GLY A 86 -25.09 26.47 -6.79
C GLY A 86 -25.41 27.57 -7.82
N GLN A 87 -25.19 27.31 -9.12
CA GLN A 87 -25.54 28.26 -10.19
C GLN A 87 -27.06 28.48 -10.33
N ASP A 88 -27.87 27.60 -9.75
CA ASP A 88 -29.32 27.73 -9.64
C ASP A 88 -29.76 28.61 -8.46
N GLY A 89 -28.81 29.22 -7.73
CA GLY A 89 -29.07 30.07 -6.57
C GLY A 89 -29.24 29.30 -5.26
N ARG A 90 -29.30 27.96 -5.30
CA ARG A 90 -29.35 27.13 -4.10
C ARG A 90 -27.93 26.88 -3.57
N ARG A 91 -27.83 26.51 -2.30
CA ARG A 91 -26.54 26.21 -1.65
C ARG A 91 -25.78 25.11 -2.41
N GLY A 92 -24.49 25.30 -2.65
CA GLY A 92 -23.63 24.30 -3.27
C GLY A 92 -22.68 23.68 -2.25
N LEU A 93 -22.36 22.40 -2.40
CA LEU A 93 -21.40 21.69 -1.57
C LEU A 93 -20.08 21.50 -2.32
N ALA A 94 -18.99 21.99 -1.73
CA ALA A 94 -17.64 21.75 -2.22
C ALA A 94 -16.87 20.87 -1.24
N ILE A 95 -16.31 19.76 -1.74
CA ILE A 95 -15.46 18.86 -0.96
C ILE A 95 -14.09 18.80 -1.62
N ILE A 96 -13.06 19.15 -0.86
CA ILE A 96 -11.68 19.15 -1.34
C ILE A 96 -10.94 18.06 -0.57
N PHE A 97 -10.61 16.97 -1.24
CA PHE A 97 -9.75 15.94 -0.66
C PHE A 97 -8.30 16.35 -0.76
N VAL A 98 -7.71 16.66 0.41
CA VAL A 98 -6.29 16.96 0.55
C VAL A 98 -5.57 15.80 1.21
N GLU A 99 -4.37 15.50 0.73
CA GLU A 99 -3.49 14.54 1.39
C GLU A 99 -3.05 15.10 2.74
N LYS A 100 -3.13 14.28 3.80
CA LYS A 100 -2.69 14.67 5.15
C LYS A 100 -1.19 14.96 5.20
N THR A 101 -0.41 14.26 4.38
CA THR A 101 1.03 14.44 4.28
C THR A 101 1.44 14.26 2.82
N ARG A 102 1.94 15.35 2.22
CA ARG A 102 2.42 15.43 0.84
C ARG A 102 3.90 15.10 0.79
N LYS A 103 4.27 14.11 -0.02
CA LYS A 103 5.69 13.75 -0.24
C LYS A 103 6.38 14.87 -1.01
N GLY A 104 7.49 15.38 -0.47
CA GLY A 104 8.24 16.49 -1.07
C GLY A 104 7.53 17.85 -1.03
N GLY A 105 6.40 17.97 -0.31
CA GLY A 105 5.66 19.22 -0.13
C GLY A 105 5.74 19.77 1.29
N LYS A 106 5.27 21.00 1.48
CA LYS A 106 5.17 21.65 2.80
C LYS A 106 3.91 21.17 3.53
N ASN A 107 4.08 20.61 4.72
CA ASN A 107 3.01 19.95 5.48
C ASN A 107 2.62 20.65 6.79
N SER A 108 3.26 21.77 7.11
CA SER A 108 2.96 22.59 8.27
C SER A 108 3.10 24.07 7.90
N VAL A 109 2.38 24.94 8.61
CA VAL A 109 2.51 26.40 8.45
C VAL A 109 3.95 26.87 8.69
N SER A 110 4.65 26.26 9.65
CA SER A 110 6.05 26.57 9.96
C SER A 110 7.05 26.29 8.83
N ALA A 111 6.68 25.45 7.85
CA ALA A 111 7.52 25.16 6.69
C ALA A 111 7.47 26.28 5.62
N PHE A 112 6.63 27.29 5.81
CA PHE A 112 6.52 28.45 4.92
C PHE A 112 7.26 29.65 5.50
N ASN A 113 8.02 30.34 4.65
CA ASN A 113 8.68 31.58 5.00
C ASN A 113 7.79 32.75 4.54
N SER A 114 7.31 33.56 5.48
CA SER A 114 6.44 34.71 5.23
C SER A 114 7.09 35.82 4.40
N THR A 115 8.42 35.86 4.35
CA THR A 115 9.19 36.86 3.58
C THR A 115 9.34 36.47 2.11
N ILE A 116 9.10 35.20 1.77
CA ILE A 116 9.28 34.67 0.42
C ILE A 116 7.91 34.58 -0.26
N ARG A 117 7.82 35.11 -1.48
CA ARG A 117 6.63 34.98 -2.33
C ARG A 117 6.35 33.50 -2.59
N GLN A 118 5.11 33.08 -2.39
CA GLN A 118 4.69 31.71 -2.67
C GLN A 118 4.77 31.40 -4.17
N THR A 119 5.43 30.30 -4.52
CA THR A 119 5.31 29.70 -5.86
C THR A 119 3.96 29.00 -6.03
N ASP A 120 3.59 28.59 -7.24
CA ASP A 120 2.36 27.82 -7.47
C ASP A 120 2.35 26.51 -6.67
N ASN A 121 3.52 25.86 -6.51
CA ASN A 121 3.67 24.69 -5.65
C ASN A 121 3.42 25.01 -4.17
N ASP A 122 3.93 26.16 -3.69
CA ASP A 122 3.70 26.59 -2.32
C ASP A 122 2.23 26.91 -2.08
N ARG A 123 1.55 27.57 -3.02
CA ARG A 123 0.11 27.88 -2.92
C ARG A 123 -0.73 26.62 -2.79
N MET A 124 -0.40 25.58 -3.57
CA MET A 124 -1.07 24.29 -3.48
C MET A 124 -0.91 23.67 -2.08
N ASP A 125 0.28 23.74 -1.50
CA ASP A 125 0.59 23.18 -0.18
C ASP A 125 -0.01 24.05 0.94
N ALA A 126 0.04 25.37 0.80
CA ALA A 126 -0.52 26.33 1.72
C ALA A 126 -2.04 26.17 1.84
N LEU A 127 -2.75 25.92 0.73
CA LEU A 127 -4.19 25.64 0.77
C LEU A 127 -4.55 24.41 1.62
N ALA A 128 -3.66 23.43 1.73
CA ALA A 128 -3.90 22.22 2.50
C ALA A 128 -3.75 22.43 4.01
N VAL A 129 -2.96 23.42 4.43
CA VAL A 129 -2.58 23.63 5.83
C VAL A 129 -3.05 24.97 6.39
N THR A 130 -3.62 25.84 5.55
CA THR A 130 -4.05 27.17 5.99
C THR A 130 -5.12 27.07 7.07
N PRO A 131 -4.96 27.79 8.20
CA PRO A 131 -6.01 27.91 9.20
C PRO A 131 -7.07 28.95 8.82
N CYS A 132 -6.85 29.71 7.74
CA CYS A 132 -7.70 30.83 7.37
C CYS A 132 -9.02 30.39 6.76
N CYS A 133 -10.03 31.26 6.82
CA CYS A 133 -11.31 31.02 6.15
C CYS A 133 -11.12 30.75 4.64
N LEU A 134 -11.60 29.61 4.13
CA LEU A 134 -11.39 29.21 2.74
C LEU A 134 -12.01 30.20 1.74
N ARG A 135 -13.16 30.81 2.06
CA ARG A 135 -13.78 31.85 1.21
C ARG A 135 -12.83 33.03 1.00
N THR A 136 -12.26 33.52 2.09
CA THR A 136 -11.33 34.65 2.11
C THR A 136 -10.00 34.27 1.45
N VAL A 137 -9.51 33.05 1.68
CA VAL A 137 -8.32 32.50 1.01
C VAL A 137 -8.50 32.52 -0.51
N PHE A 138 -9.62 31.99 -1.03
CA PHE A 138 -9.89 32.01 -2.48
C PHE A 138 -10.06 33.42 -3.03
N ALA A 139 -10.61 34.36 -2.26
CA ALA A 139 -10.71 35.75 -2.66
C ALA A 139 -9.33 36.41 -2.82
N ILE A 140 -8.43 36.22 -1.84
CA ILE A 140 -7.06 36.76 -1.86
C ILE A 140 -6.23 36.11 -2.97
N ASP A 141 -6.32 34.79 -3.11
CA ASP A 141 -5.58 34.06 -4.13
C ASP A 141 -5.98 34.50 -5.55
N ASN A 142 -7.26 34.78 -5.78
CA ASN A 142 -7.77 35.28 -7.06
C ASN A 142 -7.70 36.81 -7.19
N ALA A 143 -7.25 37.53 -6.16
CA ALA A 143 -7.16 38.98 -6.21
C ALA A 143 -6.08 39.44 -7.20
N SER A 144 -6.49 40.34 -8.09
CA SER A 144 -5.59 41.08 -8.97
C SER A 144 -5.39 42.46 -8.36
N VAL A 145 -4.13 42.89 -8.18
CA VAL A 145 -3.81 44.24 -7.72
C VAL A 145 -3.28 45.05 -8.89
N PHE A 146 -3.82 46.24 -8.99
CA PHE A 146 -3.39 47.25 -9.95
C PHE A 146 -2.16 47.95 -9.37
N SER A 147 -1.02 47.82 -10.03
CA SER A 147 0.19 48.57 -9.64
C SER A 147 0.56 49.53 -10.76
N PHE A 148 0.51 50.84 -10.47
CA PHE A 148 1.03 51.88 -11.36
C PHE A 148 2.54 52.00 -11.11
N MET A 149 3.39 51.51 -12.02
CA MET A 149 4.79 51.91 -12.04
C MET A 149 4.90 53.26 -12.75
N GLY A 150 4.85 54.35 -11.98
CA GLY A 150 5.21 55.68 -12.44
C GLY A 150 6.72 55.83 -12.48
N GLY A 151 7.33 55.57 -13.63
CA GLY A 151 8.71 55.94 -13.90
C GLY A 151 8.76 57.39 -14.38
N GLY A 152 9.22 58.30 -13.52
CA GLY A 152 9.51 59.68 -13.92
C GLY A 152 10.71 59.73 -14.84
N ILE A 153 10.55 60.32 -16.02
CA ILE A 153 11.66 60.85 -16.81
C ILE A 153 11.33 62.27 -17.25
N HIS A 154 12.37 63.09 -17.17
CA HIS A 154 12.43 64.52 -17.41
C HIS A 154 12.10 64.89 -18.86
N GLU A 155 11.83 66.18 -19.04
CA GLU A 155 11.37 66.93 -20.21
C GLU A 155 11.73 66.43 -21.63
N ASP A 156 10.81 66.78 -22.53
CA ASP A 156 10.92 66.86 -23.99
C ASP A 156 10.95 65.55 -24.76
N VAL A 157 9.75 65.06 -25.10
CA VAL A 157 9.29 64.67 -26.46
C VAL A 157 7.89 64.04 -26.33
N LEU A 158 6.95 64.51 -27.16
CA LEU A 158 5.60 63.98 -27.34
C LEU A 158 5.63 62.51 -27.80
N LEU A 159 5.76 61.57 -26.86
CA LEU A 159 5.48 60.16 -27.05
C LEU A 159 4.46 59.74 -25.99
N ILE A 160 3.27 59.38 -26.48
CA ILE A 160 2.17 58.79 -25.71
C ILE A 160 2.76 57.72 -24.77
N PRO A 161 2.58 57.79 -23.44
CA PRO A 161 3.06 56.75 -22.56
C PRO A 161 2.32 55.48 -22.95
N VAL A 162 3.05 54.48 -23.44
CA VAL A 162 2.52 53.13 -23.55
C VAL A 162 2.37 52.63 -22.11
N PHE A 163 1.21 52.93 -21.53
CA PHE A 163 0.79 52.48 -20.20
C PHE A 163 0.68 50.95 -20.24
N THR A 164 1.78 50.26 -19.98
CA THR A 164 1.76 48.82 -19.78
C THR A 164 1.11 48.56 -18.42
N LEU A 165 -0.21 48.35 -18.41
CA LEU A 165 -0.92 47.79 -17.26
C LEU A 165 -0.28 46.42 -16.94
N ILE A 166 0.51 46.34 -15.88
CA ILE A 166 0.94 45.05 -15.35
C ILE A 166 -0.11 44.60 -14.33
N PHE A 167 -0.95 43.64 -14.72
CA PHE A 167 -1.82 42.93 -13.79
C PHE A 167 -0.95 42.09 -12.85
N LEU A 168 -0.61 42.62 -11.68
CA LEU A 168 0.09 41.86 -10.65
C LEU A 168 -0.95 41.13 -9.80
N ARG A 169 -1.06 39.82 -10.00
CA ARG A 169 -1.81 38.94 -9.11
C ARG A 169 -1.15 39.00 -7.72
N LEU A 170 -1.90 39.37 -6.67
CA LEU A 170 -1.45 39.22 -5.27
C LEU A 170 -1.10 37.75 -5.04
N GLY A 171 -2.06 36.87 -5.36
CA GLY A 171 -1.84 35.47 -5.72
C GLY A 171 -1.09 34.62 -4.71
N TYR A 172 -1.49 34.65 -3.43
CA TYR A 172 -0.96 33.75 -2.41
C TYR A 172 -2.06 33.26 -1.47
N VAL A 173 -1.77 32.19 -0.72
CA VAL A 173 -2.67 31.67 0.31
C VAL A 173 -2.21 32.18 1.69
N PRO A 174 -3.02 32.96 2.42
CA PRO A 174 -2.64 33.40 3.76
C PRO A 174 -2.56 32.20 4.72
N LEU A 175 -1.58 32.23 5.62
CA LEU A 175 -1.28 31.13 6.55
C LEU A 175 -1.49 31.51 8.03
N SER A 176 -1.89 32.75 8.31
CA SER A 176 -2.13 33.29 9.64
C SER A 176 -3.33 34.23 9.61
N LEU A 177 -4.08 34.26 10.72
CA LEU A 177 -5.25 35.13 10.88
C LEU A 177 -4.87 36.60 11.04
N GLU A 178 -3.60 36.85 11.36
CA GLU A 178 -2.98 38.15 11.52
C GLU A 178 -2.46 38.71 10.18
N ASP A 179 -2.59 37.97 9.08
CA ASP A 179 -2.20 38.44 7.76
C ASP A 179 -2.99 39.72 7.37
N PRO A 180 -2.31 40.82 7.00
CA PRO A 180 -2.98 42.10 6.70
C PRO A 180 -3.99 42.02 5.55
N SER A 181 -3.74 41.18 4.54
CA SER A 181 -4.66 40.98 3.42
C SER A 181 -5.89 40.19 3.87
N TYR A 182 -5.69 39.18 4.73
CA TYR A 182 -6.77 38.42 5.35
C TYR A 182 -7.69 39.30 6.20
N ILE A 183 -7.12 40.13 7.08
CA ILE A 183 -7.89 41.06 7.91
C ILE A 183 -8.68 42.04 7.05
N ARG A 184 -8.04 42.61 6.01
CA ARG A 184 -8.70 43.55 5.10
C ARG A 184 -9.86 42.92 4.35
N GLU A 185 -9.66 41.73 3.81
CA GLU A 185 -10.71 41.02 3.07
C GLU A 185 -11.85 40.59 4.01
N LYS A 186 -11.55 40.19 5.25
CA LYS A 186 -12.57 39.95 6.28
C LYS A 186 -13.37 41.20 6.64
N ALA A 187 -12.72 42.35 6.79
CA ALA A 187 -13.42 43.61 7.02
C ALA A 187 -14.34 43.95 5.83
N ARG A 188 -13.86 43.75 4.59
CA ARG A 188 -14.66 43.95 3.36
C ARG A 188 -15.89 43.03 3.32
N GLU A 189 -15.74 41.74 3.64
CA GLU A 189 -16.86 40.80 3.75
C GLU A 189 -17.92 41.30 4.74
N GLY A 190 -17.50 41.85 5.89
CA GLY A 190 -18.39 42.42 6.91
C GLY A 190 -19.13 43.68 6.43
N THR A 191 -18.42 44.65 5.86
CA THR A 191 -19.02 45.88 5.32
C THR A 191 -19.97 45.58 4.15
N SER A 192 -19.66 44.56 3.36
CA SER A 192 -20.49 44.14 2.22
C SER A 192 -21.64 43.20 2.63
N LEU A 193 -21.84 42.96 3.93
CA LEU A 193 -22.90 42.12 4.50
C LEU A 193 -22.92 40.69 3.92
N PHE A 194 -21.74 40.10 3.70
CA PHE A 194 -21.64 38.72 3.27
C PHE A 194 -22.18 37.79 4.36
N PRO A 195 -22.86 36.69 4.01
CA PRO A 195 -23.29 35.71 5.01
C PRO A 195 -22.09 35.12 5.76
N THR A 196 -22.33 34.60 6.95
CA THR A 196 -21.32 33.85 7.70
C THR A 196 -20.77 32.69 6.86
N CYS A 197 -19.48 32.39 7.02
CA CYS A 197 -18.83 31.36 6.20
C CYS A 197 -19.00 29.97 6.81
N ASP A 198 -19.47 29.02 5.99
CA ASP A 198 -19.71 27.64 6.39
C ASP A 198 -18.54 26.68 6.06
N CYS A 199 -17.34 27.21 5.80
CA CYS A 199 -16.19 26.38 5.47
C CYS A 199 -15.66 25.61 6.70
N SER A 200 -14.93 24.52 6.47
CA SER A 200 -14.37 23.65 7.52
C SER A 200 -13.43 24.36 8.49
N ASN A 201 -12.78 25.46 8.08
CA ASN A 201 -11.91 26.24 8.96
C ASN A 201 -12.70 27.21 9.85
N CYS A 202 -13.88 27.67 9.42
CA CYS A 202 -14.76 28.54 10.21
C CYS A 202 -15.68 27.74 11.13
N MET A 203 -16.16 26.57 10.69
CA MET A 203 -17.06 25.71 11.45
C MET A 203 -16.58 24.24 11.44
N PRO A 204 -15.49 23.93 12.15
CA PRO A 204 -14.86 22.60 12.11
C PRO A 204 -15.76 21.49 12.66
N GLU A 205 -16.51 21.76 13.73
CA GLU A 205 -17.42 20.78 14.33
C GLU A 205 -18.59 20.45 13.40
N ALA A 206 -19.22 21.48 12.83
CA ALA A 206 -20.31 21.31 11.87
C ALA A 206 -19.86 20.57 10.61
N ALA A 207 -18.68 20.93 10.07
CA ALA A 207 -18.11 20.24 8.92
C ALA A 207 -17.81 18.76 9.21
N CYS A 208 -17.23 18.46 10.37
CA CYS A 208 -16.97 17.09 10.80
C CYS A 208 -18.28 16.29 10.97
N GLY A 209 -19.28 16.88 11.66
CA GLY A 209 -20.60 16.29 11.82
C GLY A 209 -21.30 16.01 10.49
N MET A 210 -21.26 16.96 9.56
CA MET A 210 -21.82 16.81 8.22
C MET A 210 -21.15 15.67 7.46
N MET A 211 -19.80 15.61 7.43
CA MET A 211 -19.05 14.55 6.76
C MET A 211 -19.36 13.16 7.31
N ASN A 212 -19.54 13.03 8.63
CA ASN A 212 -19.89 11.75 9.26
C ASN A 212 -21.30 11.26 8.88
N ASN A 213 -22.21 12.18 8.57
CA ASN A 213 -23.59 11.88 8.19
C ASN A 213 -23.82 11.88 6.68
N MET A 214 -22.80 12.20 5.88
CA MET A 214 -22.92 12.41 4.43
C MET A 214 -23.52 11.22 3.66
N LYS A 215 -23.36 9.99 4.18
CA LYS A 215 -23.99 8.78 3.64
C LYS A 215 -25.53 8.83 3.60
N ASN A 216 -26.15 9.69 4.40
CA ASN A 216 -27.61 9.86 4.47
C ASN A 216 -28.09 11.01 3.56
N MET A 217 -27.18 11.70 2.85
CA MET A 217 -27.52 12.78 1.93
C MET A 217 -28.00 12.20 0.60
N THR A 218 -29.15 12.67 0.13
CA THR A 218 -29.79 12.33 -1.15
C THR A 218 -30.05 13.60 -1.95
N ALA A 219 -30.51 13.47 -3.20
CA ALA A 219 -30.82 14.62 -4.04
C ALA A 219 -32.02 15.43 -3.50
N GLU A 220 -32.95 14.75 -2.83
CA GLU A 220 -34.20 15.32 -2.32
C GLU A 220 -33.99 16.05 -0.99
N ASN A 221 -33.10 15.53 -0.13
CA ASN A 221 -32.85 16.11 1.20
C ASN A 221 -31.65 17.05 1.24
N MET A 222 -30.92 17.25 0.13
CA MET A 222 -29.65 17.99 0.13
C MET A 222 -29.80 19.41 0.68
N ASP A 223 -30.87 20.12 0.31
CA ASP A 223 -31.13 21.50 0.76
C ASP A 223 -31.29 21.57 2.28
N GLU A 224 -32.11 20.71 2.87
CA GLU A 224 -32.27 20.57 4.31
C GLU A 224 -30.95 20.15 4.97
N PHE A 225 -30.30 19.12 4.42
CA PHE A 225 -29.05 18.54 4.93
C PHE A 225 -27.92 19.57 5.07
N MET A 226 -27.83 20.54 4.15
CA MET A 226 -26.84 21.63 4.17
C MET A 226 -27.18 22.78 5.13
N THR A 227 -28.40 22.81 5.67
CA THR A 227 -28.84 23.81 6.67
C THR A 227 -28.93 23.22 8.07
N THR A 228 -29.04 21.89 8.18
CA THR A 228 -29.05 21.18 9.45
C THR A 228 -27.79 21.49 10.25
N ASN A 229 -27.98 21.82 11.53
CA ASN A 229 -26.88 21.93 12.46
C ASN A 229 -26.40 20.51 12.82
N TRP A 230 -25.22 20.15 12.31
CA TRP A 230 -24.58 18.87 12.61
C TRP A 230 -23.66 19.02 13.83
N PRO A 231 -24.07 18.57 15.03
CA PRO A 231 -23.20 18.68 16.20
C PRO A 231 -21.92 17.89 15.99
N GLY A 232 -20.80 18.42 16.47
CA GLY A 232 -19.51 17.74 16.46
C GLY A 232 -19.57 16.46 17.28
N GLN A 233 -19.88 15.33 16.64
CA GLN A 233 -19.80 14.06 17.33
C GLN A 233 -18.34 13.69 17.49
N ASN A 234 -17.90 13.62 18.75
CA ASN A 234 -16.62 13.03 19.12
C ASN A 234 -16.74 11.52 18.91
N ILE A 235 -16.65 11.09 17.65
CA ILE A 235 -16.57 9.67 17.34
C ILE A 235 -15.23 9.24 17.91
N LYS A 236 -15.27 8.51 19.05
CA LYS A 236 -14.20 7.56 19.42
C LYS A 236 -13.82 6.91 18.11
N LYS A 237 -12.63 7.21 17.54
CA LYS A 237 -12.18 6.68 16.26
C LYS A 237 -12.72 5.27 16.22
N ARG A 238 -13.70 4.99 15.35
CA ARG A 238 -14.14 3.60 15.21
C ARG A 238 -12.82 2.89 15.01
N LYS A 239 -12.46 1.97 15.92
CA LYS A 239 -11.50 0.94 15.55
C LYS A 239 -12.12 0.46 14.26
N ASN A 240 -11.50 0.80 13.15
CA ASN A 240 -11.78 0.11 11.92
C ASN A 240 -11.35 -1.30 12.27
N ASN A 241 -12.28 -2.08 12.85
CA ASN A 241 -12.35 -3.48 12.55
C ASN A 241 -12.50 -3.41 11.05
N LYS A 242 -11.35 -3.53 10.39
CA LYS A 242 -11.18 -3.80 8.99
C LYS A 242 -12.15 -4.96 8.77
N ARG A 243 -13.38 -4.66 8.36
CA ARG A 243 -14.27 -5.67 7.84
C ARG A 243 -13.62 -5.98 6.51
N THR A 244 -12.69 -6.91 6.58
CA THR A 244 -12.38 -7.85 5.53
C THR A 244 -13.72 -8.40 5.06
N HIS A 245 -14.32 -7.70 4.08
CA HIS A 245 -14.95 -8.47 3.03
C HIS A 245 -13.82 -9.32 2.42
N PRO A 246 -14.11 -10.59 2.08
CA PRO A 246 -13.18 -11.42 1.36
C PRO A 246 -13.03 -10.82 -0.03
N GLY A 247 -12.23 -9.74 -0.12
CA GLY A 247 -11.42 -9.55 -1.29
C GLY A 247 -10.56 -10.78 -1.33
N GLU A 248 -10.66 -11.50 -2.44
CA GLU A 248 -9.65 -12.44 -2.91
C GLU A 248 -8.33 -12.01 -2.31
N ASP A 249 -7.77 -12.90 -1.48
CA ASP A 249 -6.50 -12.70 -0.85
C ASP A 249 -5.59 -12.07 -1.89
N ALA A 250 -5.31 -10.77 -1.70
CA ALA A 250 -4.07 -10.20 -2.15
C ALA A 250 -3.04 -10.98 -1.32
N GLY A 251 -2.73 -12.18 -1.82
CA GLY A 251 -1.56 -12.92 -1.43
C GLY A 251 -0.42 -11.92 -1.47
N ASP A 252 0.54 -12.12 -0.59
CA ASP A 252 1.86 -11.53 -0.72
C ASP A 252 2.30 -11.64 -2.18
N ALA A 253 2.03 -10.61 -2.98
CA ALA A 253 2.67 -10.41 -4.25
C ALA A 253 4.07 -9.98 -3.83
N LYS A 254 4.90 -11.00 -3.59
CA LYS A 254 6.32 -10.91 -3.28
C LYS A 254 6.85 -9.76 -4.13
N ARG A 255 7.43 -8.73 -3.50
CA ARG A 255 8.30 -7.79 -4.23
C ARG A 255 9.39 -8.66 -4.83
N ILE A 256 9.25 -9.03 -6.11
CA ILE A 256 10.25 -9.83 -6.82
C ILE A 256 11.49 -8.95 -6.88
N LYS A 257 12.44 -9.20 -5.98
CA LYS A 257 13.70 -8.49 -5.91
C LYS A 257 14.62 -9.20 -6.90
N LEU A 258 14.73 -8.63 -8.09
CA LEU A 258 15.63 -9.14 -9.13
C LEU A 258 17.06 -9.24 -8.59
N SER A 259 17.75 -10.34 -8.95
CA SER A 259 19.18 -10.48 -8.66
C SER A 259 20.00 -9.45 -9.45
N ALA A 260 21.24 -9.20 -9.03
CA ALA A 260 22.10 -8.19 -9.66
C ALA A 260 22.34 -8.48 -11.16
N SER A 261 22.45 -9.76 -11.55
CA SER A 261 22.64 -10.15 -12.95
C SER A 261 21.39 -9.96 -13.80
N LEU A 262 20.20 -10.22 -13.24
CA LEU A 262 18.92 -10.02 -13.92
C LEU A 262 18.56 -8.54 -14.03
N THR A 263 18.93 -7.75 -13.03
CA THR A 263 18.78 -6.29 -13.04
C THR A 263 19.58 -5.67 -14.18
N ALA A 264 20.86 -6.05 -14.32
CA ALA A 264 21.70 -5.54 -15.39
C ALA A 264 21.13 -5.88 -16.79
N LYS A 265 20.70 -7.13 -16.99
CA LYS A 265 20.09 -7.57 -18.27
C LYS A 265 18.82 -6.78 -18.60
N LEU A 266 17.93 -6.59 -17.63
CA LEU A 266 16.70 -5.84 -17.83
C LEU A 266 16.99 -4.38 -18.17
N THR A 267 17.90 -3.74 -17.44
CA THR A 267 18.29 -2.34 -17.67
C THR A 267 18.91 -2.14 -19.05
N ASP A 268 19.79 -3.02 -19.48
CA ASP A 268 20.43 -2.96 -20.80
C ASP A 268 19.42 -3.12 -21.93
N GLU A 269 18.45 -4.03 -21.77
CA GLU A 269 17.44 -4.30 -22.78
C GLU A 269 16.40 -3.17 -22.89
N LEU A 270 15.98 -2.60 -21.75
CA LEU A 270 15.11 -1.41 -21.71
C LEU A 270 15.81 -0.20 -22.36
N ARG A 271 17.08 0.03 -22.04
CA ARG A 271 17.89 1.11 -22.63
C ARG A 271 18.04 0.94 -24.14
N SER A 272 18.40 -0.26 -24.59
CA SER A 272 18.60 -0.55 -26.01
C SER A 272 17.31 -0.38 -26.81
N THR A 273 16.18 -0.85 -26.26
CA THR A 273 14.86 -0.71 -26.87
C THR A 273 14.46 0.77 -27.00
N PHE A 274 14.68 1.56 -25.95
CA PHE A 274 14.40 2.99 -25.99
C PHE A 274 15.29 3.73 -26.98
N ALA A 275 16.59 3.42 -27.04
CA ALA A 275 17.53 4.05 -27.97
C ALA A 275 17.17 3.78 -29.45
N ILE A 276 16.69 2.57 -29.76
CA ILE A 276 16.19 2.23 -31.11
C ILE A 276 14.97 3.09 -31.43
N LEU A 277 13.99 3.14 -30.52
CA LEU A 277 12.76 3.90 -30.70
C LEU A 277 13.03 5.41 -30.82
N PHE A 278 13.98 5.94 -30.05
CA PHE A 278 14.43 7.32 -30.10
C PHE A 278 15.00 7.68 -31.48
N LYS A 279 15.87 6.84 -32.05
CA LYS A 279 16.44 7.06 -33.41
C LYS A 279 15.37 7.05 -34.51
N HIS A 280 14.31 6.25 -34.35
CA HIS A 280 13.20 6.23 -35.29
C HIS A 280 12.34 7.50 -35.24
N ILE A 281 12.17 8.09 -34.05
CA ILE A 281 11.37 9.31 -33.87
C ILE A 281 12.19 10.57 -34.19
N TYR A 282 13.48 10.57 -33.87
CA TYR A 282 14.42 11.67 -34.08
C TYR A 282 15.58 11.22 -34.98
N PRO A 283 15.37 11.10 -36.31
CA PRO A 283 16.42 10.64 -37.23
C PRO A 283 17.52 11.68 -37.49
N ASN A 284 17.24 12.96 -37.21
CA ASN A 284 18.19 14.06 -37.35
C ASN A 284 18.92 14.35 -36.02
N PRO A 285 20.09 14.99 -36.05
CA PRO A 285 20.81 15.38 -34.84
C PRO A 285 19.91 16.23 -33.92
N SER A 286 19.66 15.73 -32.72
CA SER A 286 18.89 16.42 -31.68
C SER A 286 19.84 17.07 -30.67
N LEU A 287 19.38 18.13 -30.00
CA LEU A 287 20.13 18.80 -28.92
C LEU A 287 20.17 17.98 -27.61
N PHE A 288 19.44 16.88 -27.55
CA PHE A 288 19.36 15.96 -26.41
C PHE A 288 19.43 14.52 -26.90
N GLY A 289 20.03 13.65 -26.10
CA GLY A 289 20.16 12.23 -26.36
C GLY A 289 19.02 11.40 -25.77
N PRO A 290 18.98 10.08 -26.07
CA PRO A 290 18.01 9.17 -25.46
C PRO A 290 18.16 9.11 -23.92
N GLU A 291 19.38 9.28 -23.40
CA GLU A 291 19.65 9.23 -21.96
C GLU A 291 19.07 10.43 -21.19
N ASP A 292 18.87 11.56 -21.88
CA ASP A 292 18.25 12.75 -21.28
C ASP A 292 16.73 12.60 -21.09
N LEU A 293 16.11 11.68 -21.84
CA LEU A 293 14.67 11.39 -21.75
C LEU A 293 14.35 10.10 -21.00
N PHE A 294 15.27 9.15 -21.01
CA PHE A 294 15.10 7.85 -20.36
C PHE A 294 16.46 7.35 -19.87
N GLY A 295 16.83 7.81 -18.67
CA GLY A 295 18.13 7.57 -18.05
C GLY A 295 18.03 6.61 -16.88
N GLU A 296 19.05 6.63 -16.03
CA GLU A 296 19.16 5.74 -14.87
C GLU A 296 18.02 5.89 -13.87
N VAL A 297 17.44 7.09 -13.76
CA VAL A 297 16.37 7.38 -12.78
C VAL A 297 15.10 6.61 -13.16
N GLU A 298 14.73 6.66 -14.45
CA GLU A 298 13.56 5.95 -14.97
C GLU A 298 13.78 4.44 -14.97
N LEU A 299 14.99 3.99 -15.32
CA LEU A 299 15.37 2.58 -15.31
C LEU A 299 15.31 2.00 -13.90
N GLN A 300 15.89 2.71 -12.91
CA GLN A 300 15.86 2.27 -11.51
C GLN A 300 14.43 2.25 -10.97
N ALA A 301 13.58 3.21 -11.35
CA ALA A 301 12.18 3.23 -10.94
C ALA A 301 11.39 2.01 -11.46
N ILE A 302 11.72 1.52 -12.66
CA ILE A 302 11.14 0.30 -13.23
C ILE A 302 11.63 -0.92 -12.48
N VAL A 303 12.94 -1.03 -12.23
CA VAL A 303 13.55 -2.16 -11.49
C VAL A 303 12.96 -2.27 -10.08
N ASP A 304 12.87 -1.15 -9.35
CA ASP A 304 12.36 -1.10 -7.97
C ASP A 304 10.90 -1.57 -7.85
N ARG A 305 10.13 -1.46 -8.93
CA ARG A 305 8.70 -1.79 -8.98
C ARG A 305 8.39 -2.92 -9.94
N PHE A 306 9.38 -3.66 -10.43
CA PHE A 306 9.24 -4.63 -11.51
C PHE A 306 8.07 -5.60 -11.30
N GLY A 307 8.00 -6.24 -10.13
CA GLY A 307 6.93 -7.19 -9.77
C GLY A 307 5.52 -6.57 -9.63
N LEU A 308 5.38 -5.25 -9.73
CA LEU A 308 4.10 -4.54 -9.67
C LEU A 308 3.65 -4.00 -11.04
N ILE A 309 4.50 -4.05 -12.07
CA ILE A 309 4.21 -3.49 -13.39
C ILE A 309 3.47 -4.53 -14.24
N GLY A 310 2.16 -4.65 -14.02
CA GLY A 310 1.29 -5.54 -14.80
C GLY A 310 0.52 -4.88 -15.95
N SER A 311 0.72 -3.58 -16.18
CA SER A 311 0.03 -2.87 -17.28
C SER A 311 0.72 -1.57 -17.66
N VAL A 312 0.50 -1.16 -18.92
CA VAL A 312 0.95 0.14 -19.48
C VAL A 312 0.57 1.32 -18.58
N ALA A 313 -0.59 1.25 -17.91
CA ALA A 313 -1.06 2.30 -17.00
C ALA A 313 -0.24 2.39 -15.70
N ILE A 314 0.27 1.27 -15.20
CA ILE A 314 1.18 1.23 -14.05
C ILE A 314 2.57 1.67 -14.48
N LEU A 315 3.06 1.20 -15.63
CA LEU A 315 4.34 1.62 -16.19
C LEU A 315 4.43 3.14 -16.39
N ARG A 316 3.38 3.76 -16.95
CA ARG A 316 3.29 5.22 -17.10
C ARG A 316 3.41 5.96 -15.76
N LYS A 317 2.82 5.42 -14.70
CA LYS A 317 2.90 6.00 -13.34
C LYS A 317 4.26 5.76 -12.69
N THR A 318 4.96 4.70 -13.06
CA THR A 318 6.27 4.33 -12.53
C THR A 318 7.37 5.19 -13.13
N ILE A 319 7.39 5.37 -14.45
CA ILE A 319 8.36 6.22 -15.17
C ILE A 319 8.06 7.71 -14.92
N GLY A 320 6.79 8.11 -14.95
CA GLY A 320 6.42 9.52 -14.89
C GLY A 320 6.85 10.29 -16.15
N GLY A 321 6.75 11.62 -16.11
CA GLY A 321 7.24 12.49 -17.19
C GLY A 321 6.46 12.43 -18.51
N GLN A 322 7.00 13.11 -19.52
CA GLN A 322 6.50 13.08 -20.89
C GLN A 322 7.04 11.83 -21.59
N THR A 323 6.16 11.11 -22.29
CA THR A 323 6.51 9.87 -22.99
C THR A 323 6.47 10.08 -24.50
N ILE A 324 7.43 9.51 -25.22
CA ILE A 324 7.42 9.50 -26.69
C ILE A 324 6.47 8.42 -27.22
N THR A 325 5.99 8.60 -28.45
CA THR A 325 4.97 7.72 -29.05
C THR A 325 5.50 6.28 -29.17
N GLY A 326 4.74 5.29 -28.66
CA GLY A 326 5.13 3.87 -28.71
C GLY A 326 6.12 3.44 -27.63
N GLN A 327 6.63 4.37 -26.80
CA GLN A 327 7.57 4.06 -25.72
C GLN A 327 6.97 3.06 -24.73
N LEU A 328 5.76 3.32 -24.23
CA LEU A 328 5.19 2.53 -23.15
C LEU A 328 4.80 1.12 -23.60
N GLU A 329 4.32 0.98 -24.83
CA GLU A 329 3.98 -0.30 -25.43
C GLU A 329 5.24 -1.15 -25.68
N ALA A 330 6.31 -0.52 -26.18
CA ALA A 330 7.59 -1.19 -26.37
C ALA A 330 8.20 -1.65 -25.05
N LEU A 331 8.23 -0.79 -24.03
CA LEU A 331 8.78 -1.10 -22.71
C LEU A 331 7.94 -2.13 -21.95
N GLN A 332 6.60 -2.05 -22.00
CA GLN A 332 5.73 -3.03 -21.35
C GLN A 332 5.91 -4.43 -21.94
N LYS A 333 6.12 -4.54 -23.26
CA LYS A 333 6.38 -5.83 -23.91
C LYS A 333 7.65 -6.51 -23.41
N ILE A 334 8.70 -5.74 -23.14
CA ILE A 334 9.96 -6.25 -22.55
C ILE A 334 9.71 -6.70 -21.11
N ILE A 335 9.02 -5.88 -20.32
CA ILE A 335 8.70 -6.18 -18.91
C ILE A 335 7.86 -7.46 -18.82
N ASP A 336 6.83 -7.61 -19.65
CA ASP A 336 5.96 -8.79 -19.67
C ASP A 336 6.71 -10.07 -20.07
N ARG A 337 7.64 -9.97 -21.04
CA ARG A 337 8.48 -11.10 -21.45
C ARG A 337 9.45 -11.48 -20.33
N PHE A 338 10.13 -10.49 -19.75
CA PHE A 338 11.09 -10.72 -18.68
C PHE A 338 10.41 -11.28 -17.42
N ALA A 339 9.19 -10.83 -17.11
CA ALA A 339 8.40 -11.37 -16.01
C ALA A 339 8.05 -12.85 -16.22
N LYS A 340 7.72 -13.25 -17.45
CA LYS A 340 7.46 -14.67 -17.77
C LYS A 340 8.70 -15.55 -17.63
N GLU A 341 9.87 -15.04 -18.04
CA GLU A 341 11.13 -15.77 -17.94
C GLU A 341 11.60 -15.93 -16.49
N VAL A 342 11.51 -14.88 -15.67
CA VAL A 342 11.91 -14.91 -14.26
C VAL A 342 10.98 -15.81 -13.43
N MET A 343 9.66 -15.72 -13.63
CA MET A 343 8.70 -16.58 -12.93
C MET A 343 8.88 -18.07 -13.29
N ALA A 344 9.26 -18.39 -14.52
CA ALA A 344 9.56 -19.76 -14.92
C ALA A 344 10.81 -20.31 -14.20
N THR A 345 11.85 -19.49 -14.01
CA THR A 345 13.06 -19.90 -13.30
C THR A 345 12.89 -20.00 -11.79
N GLU A 346 12.12 -19.10 -11.17
CA GLU A 346 11.85 -19.14 -9.72
C GLU A 346 10.97 -20.35 -9.36
N THR A 347 9.96 -20.67 -10.18
CA THR A 347 9.09 -21.84 -9.96
C THR A 347 9.88 -23.15 -10.07
N GLN A 348 10.86 -23.22 -10.98
CA GLN A 348 11.73 -24.40 -11.12
C GLN A 348 12.67 -24.57 -9.90
N GLN A 349 13.26 -23.47 -9.41
CA GLN A 349 14.12 -23.50 -8.22
C GLN A 349 13.35 -23.81 -6.94
N GLU A 350 12.16 -23.24 -6.74
CA GLU A 350 11.31 -23.54 -5.57
C GLU A 350 10.85 -25.00 -5.58
N MET A 351 10.53 -25.54 -6.76
CA MET A 351 10.15 -26.95 -6.91
C MET A 351 11.34 -27.90 -6.68
N GLU A 352 12.54 -27.59 -7.18
CA GLU A 352 13.77 -28.36 -6.86
C GLU A 352 14.09 -28.34 -5.36
N LEU A 353 13.98 -27.19 -4.70
CA LEU A 353 14.21 -27.07 -3.25
C LEU A 353 13.19 -27.88 -2.44
N CYS A 354 11.91 -27.85 -2.80
CA CYS A 354 10.89 -28.70 -2.18
C CYS A 354 11.20 -30.19 -2.37
N TYR A 355 11.60 -30.61 -3.57
CA TYR A 355 11.98 -31.99 -3.83
C TYR A 355 13.21 -32.42 -3.01
N GLU A 356 14.23 -31.56 -2.89
CA GLU A 356 15.43 -31.87 -2.09
C GLU A 356 15.12 -31.90 -0.58
N GLU A 357 14.28 -31.00 -0.08
CA GLU A 357 13.81 -30.99 1.31
C GLU A 357 12.99 -32.25 1.65
N GLU A 358 12.09 -32.67 0.76
CA GLU A 358 11.33 -33.92 0.92
C GLU A 358 12.27 -35.14 0.91
N ARG A 359 13.28 -35.18 0.03
CA ARG A 359 14.28 -36.25 0.00
C ARG A 359 15.09 -36.33 1.28
N VAL A 360 15.52 -35.20 1.83
CA VAL A 360 16.27 -35.14 3.10
C VAL A 360 15.38 -35.54 4.28
N ALA A 361 14.11 -35.11 4.28
CA ALA A 361 13.16 -35.48 5.32
C ALA A 361 12.88 -36.99 5.32
N GLU A 362 12.70 -37.59 4.14
CA GLU A 362 12.47 -39.04 4.03
C GLU A 362 13.71 -39.85 4.45
N ALA A 363 14.91 -39.42 4.06
CA ALA A 363 16.16 -40.07 4.50
C ALA A 363 16.31 -40.06 6.04
N LYS A 364 15.96 -38.96 6.70
CA LYS A 364 15.96 -38.87 8.17
C LYS A 364 14.93 -39.78 8.82
N ARG A 365 13.73 -39.90 8.22
CA ARG A 365 12.69 -40.80 8.72
C ARG A 365 13.15 -42.27 8.67
N VAL A 366 13.76 -42.67 7.56
CA VAL A 366 14.33 -44.01 7.41
C VAL A 366 15.46 -44.26 8.42
N GLU A 367 16.36 -43.29 8.61
CA GLU A 367 17.47 -43.40 9.58
C GLU A 367 16.96 -43.51 11.03
N GLU A 368 15.93 -42.74 11.42
CA GLU A 368 15.31 -42.87 12.74
C GLU A 368 14.63 -44.23 12.94
N GLU A 369 13.97 -44.74 11.90
CA GLU A 369 13.27 -46.03 11.95
C GLU A 369 14.27 -47.19 12.06
N GLU A 370 15.38 -47.15 11.31
CA GLU A 370 16.50 -48.08 11.47
C GLU A 370 17.13 -48.02 12.85
N LYS A 371 17.31 -46.81 13.41
CA LYS A 371 17.88 -46.64 14.75
C LYS A 371 16.97 -47.26 15.81
N ARG A 372 15.66 -47.02 15.73
CA ARG A 372 14.67 -47.65 16.63
C ARG A 372 14.69 -49.17 16.52
N ALA A 373 14.79 -49.70 15.30
CA ALA A 373 14.90 -51.14 15.08
C ALA A 373 16.17 -51.74 15.71
N ARG A 374 17.32 -51.05 15.61
CA ARG A 374 18.57 -51.47 16.25
C ARG A 374 18.50 -51.41 17.77
N GLU A 375 17.85 -50.39 18.34
CA GLU A 375 17.65 -50.27 19.80
C GLU A 375 16.75 -51.40 20.33
N LEU A 376 15.64 -51.70 19.65
CA LEU A 376 14.76 -52.83 19.98
C LEU A 376 15.48 -54.18 19.91
N GLU A 377 16.30 -54.39 18.88
CA GLU A 377 17.06 -55.64 18.74
C GLU A 377 18.18 -55.74 19.79
N ALA A 378 18.86 -54.63 20.10
CA ALA A 378 19.83 -54.58 21.18
C ALA A 378 19.19 -54.93 22.54
N GLU A 379 17.99 -54.42 22.82
CA GLU A 379 17.25 -54.73 24.06
C GLU A 379 16.82 -56.21 24.13
N ARG A 380 16.45 -56.81 22.99
CA ARG A 380 16.17 -58.26 22.92
C ARG A 380 17.40 -59.08 23.24
N ILE A 381 18.54 -58.73 22.65
CA ILE A 381 19.82 -59.41 22.88
C ILE A 381 20.24 -59.30 24.36
N THR A 382 20.10 -58.12 24.99
CA THR A 382 20.42 -57.99 26.43
C THR A 382 19.52 -58.83 27.31
N LYS A 383 18.21 -58.90 27.03
CA LYS A 383 17.29 -59.79 27.78
C LYS A 383 17.69 -61.25 27.64
N GLU A 384 18.06 -61.69 26.44
CA GLU A 384 18.47 -63.08 26.20
C GLU A 384 19.79 -63.43 26.91
N ILE A 385 20.76 -62.52 26.93
CA ILE A 385 22.01 -62.69 27.71
C ILE A 385 21.72 -62.79 29.21
N GLU A 386 20.85 -61.93 29.74
CA GLU A 386 20.45 -61.90 31.15
C GLU A 386 19.74 -63.20 31.57
N ASP A 387 18.85 -63.71 30.72
CA ASP A 387 18.14 -64.96 30.98
C ASP A 387 19.07 -66.18 30.92
N ASN A 388 20.00 -66.21 29.96
CA ASN A 388 21.03 -67.26 29.89
C ASN A 388 21.97 -67.23 31.10
N ARG A 389 22.36 -66.03 31.59
CA ARG A 389 23.14 -65.87 32.82
C ARG A 389 22.42 -66.47 34.03
N LYS A 390 21.12 -66.15 34.19
CA LYS A 390 20.29 -66.70 35.28
C LYS A 390 20.18 -68.22 35.21
N ARG A 391 20.03 -68.80 34.02
CA ARG A 391 20.00 -70.26 33.83
C ARG A 391 21.33 -70.90 34.22
N ALA A 392 22.46 -70.34 33.78
CA ALA A 392 23.79 -70.82 34.14
C ALA A 392 24.04 -70.74 35.66
N GLU A 393 23.61 -69.66 36.33
CA GLU A 393 23.68 -69.54 37.79
C GLU A 393 22.83 -70.59 38.51
N GLN A 394 21.65 -70.91 38.00
CA GLN A 394 20.80 -71.96 38.54
C GLN A 394 21.41 -73.36 38.36
N GLU A 395 22.01 -73.62 37.20
CA GLU A 395 22.73 -74.87 36.93
C GLU A 395 23.96 -75.02 37.83
N HIS A 396 24.74 -73.95 38.02
CA HIS A 396 25.88 -73.96 38.94
C HIS A 396 25.45 -74.24 40.38
N LYS A 397 24.38 -73.60 40.85
CA LYS A 397 23.83 -73.86 42.20
C LYS A 397 23.38 -75.32 42.36
N ARG A 398 22.67 -75.86 41.37
CA ARG A 398 22.26 -77.28 41.37
C ARG A 398 23.48 -78.21 41.37
N GLY A 399 24.51 -77.87 40.61
CA GLY A 399 25.79 -78.60 40.59
C GLY A 399 26.49 -78.58 41.95
N GLU A 400 26.58 -77.43 42.61
CA GLU A 400 27.13 -77.33 43.96
C GLU A 400 26.32 -78.11 45.00
N GLU A 401 24.99 -78.04 44.93
CA GLU A 401 24.10 -78.78 45.83
C GLU A 401 24.27 -80.29 45.66
N ALA A 402 24.36 -80.77 44.41
CA ALA A 402 24.61 -82.17 44.10
C ALA A 402 25.99 -82.63 44.63
N TRP A 403 27.04 -81.83 44.42
CA TRP A 403 28.38 -82.13 44.92
C TRP A 403 28.44 -82.14 46.45
N LYS A 404 27.80 -81.17 47.13
CA LYS A 404 27.69 -81.14 48.60
C LYS A 404 26.93 -82.36 49.12
N ALA A 405 25.87 -82.80 48.44
CA ALA A 405 25.11 -83.99 48.80
C ALA A 405 25.94 -85.28 48.64
N GLU A 406 26.72 -85.39 47.56
CA GLU A 406 27.64 -86.51 47.34
C GLU A 406 28.75 -86.56 48.40
N GLN A 407 29.35 -85.41 48.74
CA GLN A 407 30.30 -85.33 49.85
C GLN A 407 29.68 -85.69 51.20
N ALA A 408 28.45 -85.29 51.48
CA ALA A 408 27.74 -85.64 52.70
C ALA A 408 27.50 -87.16 52.80
N LEU A 409 27.14 -87.82 51.69
CA LEU A 409 27.03 -89.28 51.61
C LEU A 409 28.37 -89.97 51.86
N HIS A 410 29.44 -89.52 51.20
CA HIS A 410 30.79 -90.07 51.38
C HIS A 410 31.28 -89.89 52.82
N MET A 411 31.06 -88.71 53.41
CA MET A 411 31.41 -88.43 54.81
C MET A 411 30.58 -89.28 55.78
N SER A 412 29.29 -89.50 55.52
CA SER A 412 28.45 -90.42 56.30
C SER A 412 28.99 -91.85 56.27
N MET A 413 29.42 -92.33 55.10
CA MET A 413 30.04 -93.65 54.94
C MET A 413 31.36 -93.76 55.73
N LEU A 414 32.24 -92.75 55.65
CA LEU A 414 33.48 -92.71 56.42
C LEU A 414 33.23 -92.68 57.93
N VAL A 415 32.23 -91.92 58.40
CA VAL A 415 31.84 -91.88 59.81
C VAL A 415 31.33 -93.24 60.28
N LYS A 416 30.54 -93.97 59.47
CA LYS A 416 30.12 -95.34 59.78
C LYS A 416 31.31 -96.28 59.91
N LEU A 417 32.22 -96.29 58.93
CA LEU A 417 33.43 -97.13 58.95
C LEU A 417 34.34 -96.80 60.14
N ALA A 418 34.49 -95.52 60.49
CA ALA A 418 35.26 -95.09 61.65
C ALA A 418 34.59 -95.51 62.98
N GLY A 419 33.26 -95.47 63.07
CA GLY A 419 32.50 -96.00 64.20
C GLY A 419 32.70 -97.51 64.37
N GLU A 420 32.62 -98.28 63.29
CA GLU A 420 32.87 -99.72 63.27
C GLU A 420 34.33 -100.08 63.63
N GLU A 421 35.30 -99.26 63.20
CA GLU A 421 36.72 -99.41 63.55
C GLU A 421 36.99 -99.05 65.03
N ALA A 422 36.35 -98.01 65.57
CA ALA A 422 36.46 -97.63 66.98
C ALA A 422 35.87 -98.69 67.90
N GLU A 423 34.72 -99.28 67.55
CA GLU A 423 34.14 -100.44 68.23
C GLU A 423 35.10 -101.65 68.20
N ARG A 424 35.75 -101.92 67.05
CA ARG A 424 36.77 -102.98 66.96
C ARG A 424 38.02 -102.73 67.81
N ARG A 425 38.37 -101.48 68.08
CA ARG A 425 39.52 -101.09 68.92
C ARG A 425 39.18 -100.86 70.40
N GLY A 426 37.90 -101.02 70.79
CA GLY A 426 37.46 -100.87 72.18
C GLY A 426 37.49 -99.43 72.71
N VAL A 427 37.44 -98.43 71.83
CA VAL A 427 37.42 -97.01 72.19
C VAL A 427 35.99 -96.48 72.05
N GLU A 428 35.47 -95.76 73.04
CA GLU A 428 34.09 -95.21 73.00
C GLU A 428 33.88 -94.29 71.79
N SER A 429 32.88 -94.62 70.97
CA SER A 429 32.48 -93.80 69.82
C SER A 429 31.73 -92.54 70.28
N ILE A 430 32.27 -91.38 69.94
CA ILE A 430 31.76 -90.04 70.33
C ILE A 430 30.50 -89.60 69.53
N HIS A 431 29.89 -90.47 68.73
CA HIS A 431 28.78 -90.11 67.83
C HIS A 431 27.46 -90.86 68.10
N ARG A 432 27.23 -91.34 69.33
CA ARG A 432 25.87 -91.70 69.76
C ARG A 432 25.04 -90.43 69.97
N GLY A 433 24.41 -89.97 68.90
CA GLY A 433 23.32 -89.00 68.96
C GLY A 433 23.60 -87.70 68.24
N ARG A 434 23.26 -87.68 66.94
CA ARG A 434 22.33 -86.69 66.38
C ARG A 434 21.72 -87.24 65.11
#